data_AF-A0A6N8HSF7-F1
#
_entry.id   AF-A0A6N8HSF7-F1
#
_cell.length_a   1.000
_cell.length_b   1.000
_cell.length_c   1.000
_cell.angle_alpha   90.00
_cell.angle_beta   90.00
_cell.angle_gamma   90.00
#
_symmetry.space_group_name_H-M   'P 1'
#
loop_
_entity.id
_entity.type
_entity.pdbx_description
1 polymer ?
#
loop_
_entity_poly.entity_id
_entity_poly.type
_entity_poly.pdbx_seq_one_letter_code
_entity_poly.pdbx_strand_id
1 'polypeptide(L)'
;MKIIAEVMTSQNLPAPVMNVLIHYVLLQTDMRLTKNYLAKIASHWSRAKLKNAQEAMKFAKDQLNKRTAYQNKQKNNRKSYNKEVVPDWFRERQQQNPSQPSAKDSDKLDDAKEREKLAAMLKEFSEGS
;
A
#
# COMPACT_ATOMS: atom_id res chain seq x y z
N MET A 1 16.24 -20.46 -24.43
CA MET A 1 17.64 -20.60 -23.97
C MET A 1 18.50 -19.34 -24.12
N LYS A 2 18.34 -18.49 -25.15
CA LYS A 2 19.24 -17.34 -25.41
C LYS A 2 19.26 -16.23 -24.33
N ILE A 3 18.15 -16.03 -23.62
CA ILE A 3 17.97 -14.94 -22.66
C ILE A 3 18.98 -14.99 -21.50
N ILE A 4 19.24 -16.18 -20.97
CA ILE A 4 20.15 -16.35 -19.81
C ILE A 4 21.58 -16.06 -20.25
N ALA A 5 22.00 -16.61 -21.39
CA ALA A 5 23.34 -16.40 -21.95
C ALA A 5 23.61 -14.90 -22.22
N GLU A 6 22.67 -14.18 -22.83
CA GLU A 6 22.80 -12.75 -23.08
C GLU A 6 22.98 -11.93 -21.79
N VAL A 7 22.21 -12.25 -20.74
CA VAL A 7 22.33 -11.56 -19.45
C VAL A 7 23.66 -11.88 -18.77
N MET A 8 24.13 -13.12 -18.83
CA MET A 8 25.44 -13.52 -18.30
C MET A 8 26.59 -12.73 -18.96
N THR A 9 26.59 -12.65 -20.29
CA THR A 9 27.64 -11.93 -21.03
C THR A 9 27.59 -10.42 -20.75
N SER A 10 26.41 -9.83 -20.66
CA SER A 10 26.26 -8.38 -20.46
C SER A 10 26.65 -7.89 -19.06
N GLN A 11 26.47 -8.70 -18.01
CA GLN A 11 26.68 -8.28 -16.62
C GLN A 11 27.95 -8.86 -15.99
N ASN A 12 28.70 -9.69 -16.70
CA ASN A 12 29.94 -10.34 -16.26
C ASN A 12 29.83 -10.96 -14.85
N LEU A 13 28.67 -11.55 -14.56
CA LEU A 13 28.38 -12.19 -13.28
C LEU A 13 28.99 -13.60 -13.24
N PRO A 14 29.57 -14.03 -12.10
CA PRO A 14 30.04 -15.40 -11.96
C PRO A 14 28.90 -16.40 -12.16
N ALA A 15 29.18 -17.50 -12.87
CA ALA A 15 28.23 -18.61 -13.04
C ALA A 15 27.53 -19.06 -11.74
N PRO A 16 28.22 -19.24 -10.59
CA PRO A 16 27.55 -19.61 -9.34
C PRO A 16 26.55 -18.56 -8.86
N VAL A 17 26.83 -17.26 -9.05
CA VAL A 17 25.93 -16.16 -8.66
C VAL A 17 24.71 -16.12 -9.59
N MET A 18 24.91 -16.33 -10.89
CA MET A 18 23.83 -16.36 -11.87
C MET A 18 22.82 -17.47 -11.57
N ASN A 19 23.28 -18.67 -11.17
CA ASN A 19 22.37 -19.77 -10.83
C ASN A 19 21.45 -19.41 -9.65
N VAL A 20 21.99 -18.77 -8.61
CA VAL A 20 21.20 -18.31 -7.47
C VAL A 20 20.24 -17.19 -7.88
N LEU A 21 20.68 -16.27 -8.75
CA LEU A 21 19.83 -15.22 -9.30
C LEU A 21 18.64 -15.79 -10.08
N ILE A 22 18.85 -16.78 -10.94
CA ILE A 22 17.79 -17.44 -11.71
C ILE A 22 16.78 -18.05 -10.74
N HIS A 23 17.25 -18.80 -9.75
CA HIS A 23 16.38 -19.41 -8.75
C HIS A 23 15.55 -18.36 -7.99
N TYR A 24 16.19 -17.26 -7.58
CA TYR A 24 15.52 -16.15 -6.90
C TYR A 24 14.42 -15.52 -7.76
N VAL A 25 14.71 -15.25 -9.04
CA VAL A 25 13.74 -14.65 -9.97
C VAL A 25 12.56 -15.58 -10.19
N LEU A 26 12.80 -16.88 -10.40
CA LEU A 26 11.74 -17.87 -10.62
C LEU A 26 10.81 -17.99 -9.41
N LEU A 27 11.37 -18.00 -8.20
CA LEU A 27 10.58 -18.03 -6.96
C LEU A 27 9.72 -16.76 -6.80
N GLN A 28 10.23 -15.61 -7.24
CA GLN A 28 9.53 -14.33 -7.11
C GLN A 28 8.41 -14.12 -8.12
N THR A 29 8.45 -14.81 -9.26
CA THR A 29 7.60 -14.56 -10.43
C THR A 29 6.68 -15.72 -10.78
N ASP A 30 6.53 -16.69 -9.87
CA ASP A 30 5.76 -17.91 -10.07
C ASP A 30 6.22 -18.67 -11.34
N MET A 31 7.54 -18.91 -11.41
CA MET A 31 8.22 -19.62 -12.50
C MET A 31 8.22 -18.89 -13.86
N ARG A 32 8.00 -17.56 -13.88
CA ARG A 32 8.02 -16.75 -15.11
C ARG A 32 9.33 -16.00 -15.30
N LEU A 33 10.15 -16.47 -16.24
CA LEU A 33 11.41 -15.82 -16.57
C LEU A 33 11.28 -14.88 -17.78
N THR A 34 11.31 -13.57 -17.56
CA THR A 34 11.36 -12.57 -18.65
C THR A 34 12.73 -11.89 -18.72
N LYS A 35 13.19 -11.58 -19.94
CA LYS A 35 14.51 -10.95 -20.18
C LYS A 35 14.67 -9.64 -19.42
N ASN A 36 13.69 -8.74 -19.53
CA ASN A 36 13.76 -7.40 -18.95
C ASN A 36 13.85 -7.45 -17.42
N TYR A 37 13.07 -8.34 -16.79
CA TYR A 37 13.09 -8.49 -15.33
C TYR A 37 14.41 -9.10 -14.85
N LEU A 38 14.87 -10.18 -15.50
CA LEU A 38 16.15 -10.81 -15.18
C LEU A 38 17.31 -9.82 -15.34
N ALA A 39 17.36 -9.07 -16.43
CA ALA A 39 18.39 -8.06 -16.68
C ALA A 39 18.39 -6.94 -15.61
N LYS A 40 17.20 -6.49 -15.19
CA LYS A 40 17.05 -5.48 -14.13
C LYS A 40 17.63 -5.97 -12.80
N ILE A 41 17.34 -7.21 -12.40
CA ILE A 41 17.89 -7.77 -11.15
C ILE A 41 19.37 -8.10 -11.30
N ALA A 42 19.82 -8.60 -12.45
CA ALA A 42 21.23 -8.84 -12.73
C ALA A 42 22.06 -7.55 -12.62
N SER A 43 21.55 -6.43 -13.16
CA SER A 43 22.17 -5.11 -13.01
C SER A 43 22.24 -4.64 -11.56
N HIS A 44 21.26 -5.01 -10.73
CA HIS A 44 21.29 -4.72 -9.31
C HIS A 44 22.35 -5.57 -8.58
N TRP A 45 22.43 -6.86 -8.89
CA TRP A 45 23.38 -7.79 -8.28
C TRP A 45 24.83 -7.54 -8.75
N SER A 46 25.04 -7.08 -9.98
CA SER A 46 26.38 -6.71 -10.46
C SER A 46 26.97 -5.55 -9.66
N ARG A 47 26.13 -4.58 -9.26
CA ARG A 47 26.52 -3.47 -8.37
C ARG A 47 26.87 -3.95 -6.96
N ALA A 48 26.24 -5.02 -6.48
CA ALA A 48 26.56 -5.63 -5.20
C ALA A 48 27.89 -6.42 -5.20
N LYS A 49 28.52 -6.60 -6.38
CA LYS A 49 29.85 -7.23 -6.56
C LYS A 49 30.00 -8.60 -5.85
N LEU A 50 28.95 -9.41 -5.92
CA LEU A 50 28.90 -10.75 -5.33
C LEU A 50 29.83 -11.68 -6.10
N LYS A 51 30.67 -12.45 -5.40
CA LYS A 51 31.68 -13.33 -6.04
C LYS A 51 31.30 -14.80 -6.02
N ASN A 52 30.57 -15.23 -5.00
CA ASN A 52 30.24 -16.63 -4.78
C ASN A 52 28.74 -16.85 -4.55
N ALA A 53 28.30 -18.11 -4.67
CA ALA A 53 26.90 -18.48 -4.47
C ALA A 53 26.41 -18.23 -3.05
N GLN A 54 27.29 -18.35 -2.04
CA GLN A 54 26.90 -18.18 -0.63
C GLN A 54 26.54 -16.71 -0.32
N GLU A 55 27.35 -15.77 -0.77
CA GLU A 55 27.09 -14.32 -0.71
C GLU A 55 25.79 -13.98 -1.43
N ALA A 56 25.61 -14.51 -2.64
CA ALA A 56 24.40 -14.32 -3.42
C ALA A 56 23.14 -14.85 -2.72
N MET A 57 23.24 -16.03 -2.10
CA MET A 57 22.15 -16.63 -1.33
C MET A 57 21.79 -15.79 -0.11
N LYS A 58 22.79 -15.29 0.62
CA LYS A 58 22.58 -14.41 1.78
C LYS A 58 21.90 -13.11 1.34
N PHE A 59 22.39 -12.51 0.25
CA PHE A 59 21.83 -11.29 -0.32
C PHE A 59 20.37 -11.48 -0.78
N ALA A 60 20.07 -12.59 -1.46
CA ALA A 60 18.72 -12.93 -1.89
C ALA A 60 17.75 -13.10 -0.72
N LYS A 61 18.18 -13.79 0.35
CA LYS A 61 17.38 -13.96 1.57
C LYS A 61 17.08 -12.62 2.25
N ASP A 62 18.09 -11.76 2.40
CA ASP A 62 17.91 -10.43 2.98
C ASP A 62 16.93 -9.58 2.15
N GLN A 63 17.04 -9.63 0.82
CA GLN A 63 16.14 -8.91 -0.07
C GLN A 63 14.69 -9.40 0.03
N LEU A 64 14.48 -10.72 0.13
CA LEU A 64 13.16 -11.32 0.33
C LEU A 64 12.56 -10.89 1.68
N ASN A 65 13.34 -10.96 2.76
CA ASN A 65 12.92 -10.59 4.11
C ASN A 65 12.58 -9.10 4.21
N LYS A 66 13.38 -8.23 3.60
CA LYS A 66 13.08 -6.80 3.53
C LYS A 66 11.74 -6.57 2.84
N ARG A 67 11.52 -7.19 1.68
CA ARG A 67 10.25 -7.06 0.94
C ARG A 67 9.06 -7.51 1.77
N THR A 68 9.13 -8.67 2.42
CA THR A 68 8.01 -9.17 3.26
C THR A 68 7.76 -8.25 4.46
N ALA A 69 8.81 -7.74 5.10
CA ALA A 69 8.68 -6.77 6.18
C ALA A 69 8.01 -5.46 5.74
N TYR A 70 8.41 -4.90 4.58
CA TYR A 70 7.76 -3.71 4.02
C TYR A 70 6.27 -3.95 3.70
N GLN A 71 5.93 -5.10 3.12
CA GLN A 71 4.55 -5.46 2.81
C GLN A 71 3.68 -5.58 4.08
N ASN A 72 4.22 -6.17 5.14
CA ASN A 72 3.51 -6.28 6.42
C ASN A 72 3.33 -4.91 7.10
N LYS A 73 4.35 -4.04 7.02
CA LYS A 73 4.29 -2.68 7.56
C LYS A 73 3.22 -1.83 6.85
N GLN A 74 3.08 -1.97 5.53
CA GLN A 74 2.01 -1.31 4.77
C GLN A 74 0.61 -1.80 5.13
N LYS A 75 0.43 -3.10 5.44
CA LYS A 75 -0.86 -3.62 5.92
C LYS A 75 -1.24 -3.04 7.30
N ASN A 76 -0.27 -2.86 8.18
CA ASN A 76 -0.52 -2.31 9.52
C ASN A 76 -0.79 -0.80 9.50
N ASN A 77 -0.14 -0.03 8.63
CA ASN A 77 -0.38 1.41 8.49
C ASN A 77 -1.76 1.76 7.88
N ARG A 78 -2.48 0.80 7.30
CA ARG A 78 -3.86 1.02 6.81
C ARG A 78 -4.92 1.00 7.92
N LYS A 79 -4.55 0.65 9.17
CA LYS A 79 -5.51 0.52 10.28
C LYS A 79 -5.62 1.74 11.21
N SER A 80 -4.95 2.85 10.95
CA SER A 80 -5.12 4.05 11.79
C SER A 80 -4.70 5.32 11.06
N TYR A 81 -5.61 5.91 10.28
CA TYR A 81 -5.60 7.36 10.02
C TYR A 81 -6.97 7.83 9.50
N ASN A 82 -7.96 7.85 10.39
CA ASN A 82 -9.15 8.69 10.21
C ASN A 82 -9.13 9.76 11.32
N LYS A 83 -8.07 10.56 11.36
CA LYS A 83 -8.09 11.83 12.07
C LYS A 83 -7.69 12.88 11.04
N GLU A 84 -8.70 13.48 10.43
CA GLU A 84 -8.52 14.57 9.47
C GLU A 84 -7.74 15.68 10.17
N VAL A 85 -6.47 15.86 9.80
CA VAL A 85 -5.68 17.01 10.23
C VAL A 85 -6.09 18.15 9.31
N VAL A 86 -7.04 18.93 9.80
CA VAL A 86 -7.50 20.14 9.14
C VAL A 86 -6.44 21.22 9.33
N PRO A 87 -5.86 21.79 8.25
CA PRO A 87 -4.85 22.84 8.35
C PRO A 87 -5.35 24.10 9.04
N ASP A 88 -4.46 24.88 9.65
CA ASP A 88 -4.83 26.07 10.42
C ASP A 88 -5.50 27.16 9.56
N TRP A 89 -5.09 27.31 8.29
CA TRP A 89 -5.74 28.22 7.34
C TRP A 89 -7.23 27.91 7.10
N PHE A 90 -7.67 26.66 7.32
CA PHE A 90 -9.07 26.26 7.17
C PHE A 90 -9.91 26.70 8.38
N ARG A 91 -9.29 26.74 9.58
CA ARG A 91 -9.91 27.28 10.80
C ARG A 91 -10.02 28.79 10.73
N GLU A 92 -8.99 29.46 10.23
CA GLU A 92 -8.95 30.91 10.04
C GLU A 92 -10.03 31.39 9.04
N ARG A 93 -10.29 30.59 7.99
CA ARG A 93 -11.34 30.89 7.01
C ARG A 93 -12.75 30.85 7.61
N GLN A 94 -13.00 29.95 8.56
CA GLN A 94 -14.30 29.88 9.25
C GLN A 94 -14.51 31.07 10.21
N GLN A 95 -13.42 31.62 10.76
CA GLN A 95 -13.48 32.78 11.67
C GLN A 95 -13.65 34.10 10.93
N GLN A 96 -13.18 34.22 9.68
CA GLN A 96 -13.22 35.47 8.91
C GLN A 96 -14.49 35.66 8.06
N ASN A 97 -15.28 34.60 7.81
CA ASN A 97 -16.54 34.67 7.06
C ASN A 97 -17.70 34.00 7.82
N PRO A 98 -18.40 34.70 8.72
CA PRO A 98 -19.57 34.15 9.43
C PRO A 98 -20.82 33.97 8.55
N SER A 99 -20.74 34.18 7.24
CA SER A 99 -21.91 34.26 6.33
C SER A 99 -22.06 33.10 5.35
N GLN A 100 -21.29 32.01 5.48
CA GLN A 100 -21.63 30.76 4.81
C GLN A 100 -22.22 29.77 5.81
N PRO A 101 -23.44 29.24 5.57
CA PRO A 101 -23.96 28.16 6.39
C PRO A 101 -23.15 26.89 6.08
N SER A 102 -22.13 26.63 6.90
CA SER A 102 -21.59 25.28 7.03
C SER A 102 -22.67 24.43 7.69
N ALA A 103 -23.35 23.62 6.88
CA ALA A 103 -24.18 22.54 7.37
C ALA A 103 -23.30 21.58 8.19
N LYS A 104 -23.22 21.78 9.52
CA LYS A 104 -22.79 20.78 10.51
C LYS A 104 -22.88 21.21 11.99
N ASP A 105 -23.73 22.18 12.34
CA ASP A 105 -24.06 22.47 13.75
C ASP A 105 -25.58 22.59 13.97
N SER A 106 -26.37 21.69 13.37
CA SER A 106 -27.82 21.61 13.62
C SER A 106 -28.31 20.24 14.09
N ASP A 107 -27.42 19.29 14.39
CA ASP A 107 -27.81 17.87 14.51
C ASP A 107 -27.82 17.35 15.97
N LYS A 108 -28.09 18.21 16.96
CA LYS A 108 -28.24 17.77 18.36
C LYS A 108 -29.40 18.38 19.16
N LEU A 109 -30.16 19.32 18.59
CA LEU A 109 -31.26 19.99 19.31
C LEU A 109 -32.65 19.81 18.66
N ASP A 110 -32.74 19.40 17.39
CA ASP A 110 -34.03 19.21 16.70
C ASP A 110 -34.52 17.75 16.68
N ASP A 111 -33.68 16.77 17.04
CA ASP A 111 -34.03 15.35 17.09
C ASP A 111 -35.24 15.04 18.00
N ALA A 112 -35.37 15.75 19.13
CA ALA A 112 -36.39 15.42 20.13
C ALA A 112 -37.81 15.81 19.65
N LYS A 113 -37.96 16.99 19.02
CA LYS A 113 -39.25 17.48 18.52
C LYS A 113 -39.69 16.74 17.25
N GLU A 114 -38.75 16.34 16.40
CA GLU A 114 -39.04 15.54 15.22
C GLU A 114 -39.45 14.11 15.58
N ARG A 115 -38.80 13.51 16.59
CA ARG A 115 -39.18 12.19 17.11
C ARG A 115 -40.57 12.17 17.74
N GLU A 116 -40.96 13.23 18.45
CA GLU A 116 -42.28 13.35 19.06
C GLU A 116 -43.39 13.50 17.99
N LYS A 117 -43.14 14.32 16.95
CA LYS A 117 -44.07 14.43 15.80
C LYS A 117 -44.20 13.11 15.03
N LEU A 118 -43.10 12.39 14.83
CA LEU A 118 -43.13 11.11 14.14
C LEU A 118 -43.88 10.04 14.96
N ALA A 119 -43.72 10.04 16.28
CA ALA A 119 -44.45 9.15 17.18
C ALA A 119 -45.95 9.44 17.20
N ALA A 120 -46.36 10.72 17.19
CA ALA A 120 -47.76 11.12 17.09
C ALA A 120 -48.39 10.66 15.76
N MET A 121 -47.66 10.81 14.65
CA MET A 121 -48.10 10.39 13.31
C MET A 121 -48.22 8.87 13.18
N LEU A 122 -47.29 8.09 13.79
CA LEU A 122 -47.40 6.63 13.83
C LEU A 122 -48.60 6.15 14.65
N LYS A 123 -48.93 6.85 15.73
CA LYS A 123 -50.06 6.50 16.60
C LYS A 123 -51.40 6.70 15.88
N GLU A 124 -51.56 7.82 15.19
CA GLU A 124 -52.75 8.12 14.37
C GLU A 124 -52.96 7.06 13.28
N PHE A 125 -51.89 6.58 12.66
CA PHE A 125 -51.95 5.48 11.70
C PHE A 125 -52.27 4.11 12.32
N SER A 126 -51.91 3.87 13.58
CA SER A 126 -52.16 2.59 14.27
C SER A 126 -53.56 2.46 14.86
N GLU A 127 -54.24 3.58 15.13
CA GLU A 127 -55.61 3.60 15.66
C GLU A 127 -56.68 3.65 14.53
N GLY A 128 -56.24 3.80 13.27
CA GLY A 128 -57.10 3.90 12.07
C GLY A 128 -57.19 2.63 11.21
N SER A 129 -56.89 1.44 11.73
CA SER A 129 -57.14 0.14 11.08
C SER A 129 -57.80 -0.85 12.02
#